data_AF-A0A355UCI8-F1
#
_entry.id   AF-A0A355UCI8-F1
#
_cell.length_a   1.000
_cell.length_b   1.000
_cell.length_c   1.000
_cell.angle_alpha   90.00
_cell.angle_beta   90.00
_cell.angle_gamma   90.00
#
_symmetry.space_group_name_H-M   'P 1'
#
loop_
_entity.id
_entity.type
_entity.pdbx_description
1 polymer ?
#
loop_
_entity_poly.entity_id
_entity_poly.type
_entity_poly.pdbx_seq_one_letter_code
_entity_poly.pdbx_strand_id
1 'polypeptide(L)'
;TDGVNNMGAIDPLTAAEIAKEHKMRVYTIGIGKIGMAPYPFQTPFGKQYQNIEVKIDEPLLKEIAKITTGKYFRSTDKNSLQTIFKEIDSME
;
A
#
# COMPACT_ATOMS: atom_id res chain seq x y z
N THR A 1 5.42 1.15 -0.36
CA THR A 1 5.33 -0.29 -0.09
C THR A 1 4.39 -0.86 -1.14
N ASP A 2 4.91 -1.80 -1.93
CA ASP A 2 4.36 -2.38 -3.16
C ASP A 2 3.31 -3.48 -2.90
N GLY A 3 2.52 -3.31 -1.85
CA GLY A 3 1.23 -3.99 -1.71
C GLY A 3 1.28 -5.44 -1.27
N VAL A 4 2.45 -6.00 -0.92
CA VAL A 4 2.56 -7.33 -0.33
C VAL A 4 3.34 -7.22 0.97
N ASN A 5 2.72 -7.66 2.05
CA ASN A 5 3.29 -7.68 3.40
C ASN A 5 4.46 -8.68 3.44
N ASN A 6 5.65 -8.25 3.01
CA ASN A 6 6.80 -9.14 2.80
C ASN A 6 7.95 -8.95 3.81
N MET A 7 7.83 -8.00 4.75
CA MET A 7 8.79 -7.82 5.85
C MET A 7 8.22 -6.88 6.92
N GLY A 8 7.67 -7.44 8.00
CA GLY A 8 7.25 -6.67 9.16
C GLY A 8 6.92 -7.59 10.32
N ALA A 9 7.64 -7.49 11.44
CA ALA A 9 7.36 -8.23 12.67
C ALA A 9 6.07 -7.76 13.39
N ILE A 10 5.43 -6.72 12.87
CA ILE A 10 4.27 -6.05 13.45
C ILE A 10 3.16 -6.06 12.41
N ASP A 11 1.97 -6.47 12.84
CA ASP A 11 0.79 -6.47 11.99
C ASP A 11 0.42 -5.02 11.57
N PRO A 12 0.09 -4.77 10.29
CA PRO A 12 -0.23 -3.43 9.80
C PRO A 12 -1.34 -2.73 10.59
N LEU A 13 -2.30 -3.48 11.14
CA LEU A 13 -3.36 -2.92 11.99
C LEU A 13 -2.81 -2.47 13.34
N THR A 14 -1.95 -3.28 13.96
CA THR A 14 -1.26 -2.89 15.20
C THR A 14 -0.43 -1.63 15.00
N ALA A 15 0.27 -1.50 13.85
CA ALA A 15 1.01 -0.29 13.51
C ALA A 15 0.08 0.93 13.35
N ALA A 16 -1.11 0.75 12.77
CA ALA A 16 -2.12 1.80 12.65
C ALA A 16 -2.64 2.26 14.02
N GLU A 17 -2.87 1.33 14.95
CA GLU A 17 -3.30 1.67 16.31
C GLU A 17 -2.23 2.47 17.08
N ILE A 18 -0.96 2.10 16.95
CA ILE A 18 0.16 2.85 17.52
C ILE A 18 0.21 4.26 16.92
N ALA A 19 0.09 4.38 15.59
CA ALA A 19 0.08 5.69 14.92
C ALA A 19 -1.07 6.58 15.42
N LYS A 20 -2.26 6.00 15.62
CA LYS A 20 -3.41 6.70 16.22
C LYS A 20 -3.11 7.17 17.64
N GLU A 21 -2.50 6.34 18.48
CA GLU A 21 -2.12 6.69 19.86
C GLU A 21 -1.13 7.87 19.89
N HIS A 22 -0.20 7.92 18.93
CA HIS A 22 0.70 9.04 18.73
C HIS A 22 0.08 10.23 17.98
N LYS A 23 -1.24 10.22 17.73
CA LYS A 23 -1.97 11.27 16.97
C LYS A 23 -1.43 11.52 15.57
N MET A 24 -0.83 10.50 14.96
CA MET A 24 -0.36 10.55 13.58
C MET A 24 -1.49 10.16 12.62
N ARG A 25 -1.66 10.93 11.56
CA ARG A 25 -2.60 10.62 10.47
C ARG A 25 -1.88 9.80 9.41
N VAL A 26 -2.42 8.63 9.08
CA VAL A 26 -1.86 7.76 8.03
C VAL A 26 -2.79 7.77 6.82
N TYR A 27 -2.25 8.18 5.68
CA TYR A 27 -2.93 8.11 4.38
C TYR A 27 -2.43 6.88 3.63
N THR A 28 -3.36 6.01 3.26
CA THR A 28 -3.04 4.77 2.54
C THR A 28 -3.36 4.93 1.06
N ILE A 29 -2.38 4.64 0.19
CA ILE A 29 -2.55 4.73 -1.26
C ILE A 29 -2.36 3.35 -1.87
N GLY A 30 -3.43 2.77 -2.42
CA GLY A 30 -3.36 1.54 -3.20
C GLY A 30 -2.91 1.84 -4.63
N ILE A 31 -1.67 1.47 -4.96
CA ILE A 31 -1.06 1.72 -6.29
C ILE A 31 -1.01 0.42 -7.09
N GLY A 32 -1.61 0.41 -8.28
CA GLY A 32 -1.45 -0.67 -9.24
C GLY A 32 -2.74 -1.05 -9.97
N LYS A 33 -2.57 -1.71 -11.12
CA LYS A 33 -3.66 -2.44 -11.78
C LYS A 33 -3.75 -3.84 -11.19
N ILE A 34 -4.97 -4.27 -10.88
CA ILE A 34 -5.24 -5.67 -10.53
C ILE A 34 -4.86 -6.51 -11.76
N GLY A 35 -3.92 -7.43 -11.62
CA GLY A 35 -3.43 -8.22 -12.75
C GLY A 35 -2.12 -8.96 -12.47
N MET A 36 -1.55 -9.51 -13.53
CA MET A 36 -0.30 -10.26 -13.50
C MET A 36 0.89 -9.32 -13.68
N ALA A 37 1.80 -9.27 -12.71
CA ALA A 37 3.08 -8.58 -12.86
C ALA A 37 4.25 -9.59 -12.82
N PRO A 38 5.27 -9.44 -13.67
CA PRO A 38 6.44 -10.31 -13.66
C PRO A 38 7.28 -10.03 -12.41
N TYR A 39 7.33 -10.98 -11.49
CA TYR A 39 8.14 -10.91 -10.28
C TYR A 39 9.37 -11.82 -10.43
N PRO A 40 10.59 -11.32 -10.13
CA PRO A 40 11.80 -12.12 -10.21
C PRO A 40 11.89 -13.09 -9.02
N PHE A 41 11.80 -14.38 -9.31
CA PHE A 41 12.11 -15.44 -8.36
C PHE A 41 13.58 -15.87 -8.52
N GLN A 42 14.28 -15.97 -7.40
CA GLN A 42 15.62 -16.53 -7.34
C GLN A 42 15.49 -18.05 -7.34
N THR A 43 15.86 -18.72 -8.44
CA THR A 43 15.92 -20.18 -8.52
C THR A 43 17.39 -20.65 -8.54
N PRO A 44 17.67 -21.94 -8.30
CA PRO A 44 19.04 -22.48 -8.35
C PRO A 44 19.74 -22.28 -9.70
N PHE A 45 18.99 -21.98 -10.75
CA PHE A 45 19.45 -21.81 -12.12
C PHE A 45 19.48 -20.33 -12.59
N GLY A 46 19.18 -19.37 -11.70
CA GLY A 46 19.23 -17.93 -12.00
C GLY A 46 17.96 -17.18 -11.59
N LYS A 47 17.80 -15.96 -12.13
CA LYS A 47 16.58 -15.15 -11.91
C LYS A 47 15.54 -15.53 -12.97
N GLN A 48 14.43 -16.13 -12.55
CA GLN A 48 13.29 -16.41 -13.42
C GLN A 48 12.15 -15.45 -13.10
N TYR A 49 11.56 -14.84 -14.12
CA TYR A 49 10.39 -13.99 -13.94
C TYR A 49 9.14 -14.84 -14.03
N GLN A 50 8.32 -14.81 -12.98
CA GLN A 50 7.02 -15.45 -12.96
C GLN A 50 5.94 -14.41 -12.76
N ASN A 51 4.86 -14.52 -13.53
CA ASN A 51 3.70 -13.66 -13.39
C ASN A 51 2.99 -14.00 -12.08
N ILE A 52 3.02 -13.07 -11.13
CA ILE A 52 2.26 -13.16 -9.89
C ILE A 52 1.06 -12.22 -9.98
N GLU A 53 -0.06 -12.65 -9.37
CA GLU A 53 -1.22 -11.80 -9.23
C GLU A 53 -0.92 -10.72 -8.19
N VAL A 54 -0.85 -9.47 -8.64
CA VAL A 54 -0.75 -8.32 -7.74
C VAL A 54 -2.13 -8.07 -7.17
N LYS A 55 -2.37 -8.62 -5.98
CA LYS A 55 -3.54 -8.29 -5.17
C LYS A 55 -3.22 -7.07 -4.33
N ILE A 56 -4.12 -6.10 -4.34
CA ILE A 56 -4.06 -4.98 -3.40
C ILE A 56 -5.17 -5.20 -2.40
N ASP A 57 -4.80 -5.36 -1.14
CA ASP A 57 -5.74 -5.53 -0.03
C ASP A 57 -6.39 -4.19 0.33
N GLU A 58 -7.33 -3.75 -0.51
CA GLU A 58 -8.08 -2.52 -0.28
C GLU A 58 -8.85 -2.52 1.05
N PRO A 59 -9.46 -3.64 1.52
CA PRO A 59 -10.04 -3.71 2.85
C PRO A 59 -9.06 -3.35 3.95
N LEU A 60 -7.87 -3.95 3.97
CA LEU A 60 -6.84 -3.66 4.97
C LEU A 60 -6.40 -2.19 4.94
N LEU A 61 -6.14 -1.65 3.74
CA LEU A 61 -5.73 -0.24 3.59
C LEU A 61 -6.81 0.73 4.08
N LYS A 62 -8.08 0.46 3.76
CA LYS A 62 -9.21 1.27 4.26
C LYS A 62 -9.33 1.21 5.78
N GLU A 63 -9.07 0.05 6.38
CA GLU A 63 -9.13 -0.12 7.83
C GLU A 63 -8.03 0.68 8.52
N ILE A 64 -6.79 0.62 8.03
CA ILE A 64 -5.66 1.42 8.53
C ILE A 64 -6.00 2.92 8.48
N ALA A 65 -6.45 3.42 7.31
CA ALA A 65 -6.81 4.83 7.16
C ALA A 65 -7.95 5.22 8.12
N LYS A 66 -8.93 4.35 8.34
CA LYS A 66 -10.04 4.59 9.28
C LYS A 66 -9.55 4.67 10.73
N ILE A 67 -8.65 3.78 11.16
CA ILE A 67 -8.08 3.76 12.51
C ILE A 67 -7.32 5.07 12.78
N THR A 68 -6.50 5.51 11.84
CA THR A 68 -5.66 6.71 11.99
C THR A 68 -6.36 8.03 11.63
N THR A 69 -7.67 8.00 11.37
CA THR A 69 -8.44 9.19 10.90
C THR A 69 -7.86 9.83 9.63
N GLY A 70 -7.22 9.03 8.78
CA GLY A 70 -6.73 9.43 7.48
C GLY A 70 -7.74 9.12 6.37
N LYS A 71 -7.24 9.05 5.13
CA LYS A 71 -8.07 8.75 3.95
C LYS A 71 -7.39 7.68 3.09
N TYR A 72 -8.22 6.79 2.55
CA TYR A 72 -7.80 5.81 1.55
C TYR A 72 -7.91 6.39 0.16
N PHE A 73 -6.87 6.18 -0.64
CA PHE A 73 -6.81 6.59 -2.03
C PHE A 73 -6.48 5.41 -2.93
N ARG A 74 -7.07 5.41 -4.13
CA ARG A 74 -6.76 4.43 -5.18
C ARG A 74 -6.11 5.14 -6.36
N SER A 75 -4.94 4.67 -6.77
CA SER A 75 -4.24 5.19 -7.94
C SER A 75 -3.90 4.06 -8.90
N THR A 76 -4.40 4.17 -10.13
CA THR A 76 -4.05 3.23 -11.21
C THR A 76 -2.85 3.68 -12.03
N ASP A 77 -2.50 4.96 -11.97
CA ASP A 77 -1.51 5.58 -12.86
C ASP A 77 -0.68 6.63 -12.11
N LYS A 78 0.43 7.08 -12.73
CA LYS A 78 1.35 8.05 -12.13
C LYS A 78 0.72 9.45 -11.98
N ASN A 79 -0.16 9.83 -12.91
CA ASN A 79 -0.84 11.13 -12.87
C ASN A 79 -1.84 11.20 -11.71
N SER A 80 -2.63 10.15 -11.49
CA SER A 80 -3.55 10.08 -10.35
C SER A 80 -2.82 10.13 -9.02
N LEU A 81 -1.63 9.52 -8.94
CA LEU A 81 -0.79 9.56 -7.73
C LEU A 81 -0.37 10.99 -7.38
N GLN A 82 0.04 11.79 -8.38
CA GLN A 82 0.39 13.20 -8.17
C GLN A 82 -0.80 14.03 -7.68
N THR A 83 -2.00 13.78 -8.22
CA THR A 83 -3.22 14.45 -7.76
C THR A 83 -3.55 14.09 -6.31
N ILE A 84 -3.40 12.81 -5.94
CA ILE A 84 -3.62 12.36 -4.56
C ILE A 84 -2.64 13.06 -3.60
N PHE A 85 -1.36 13.14 -3.95
CA PHE A 85 -0.38 13.85 -3.12
C PHE A 85 -0.73 15.33 -2.96
N LYS A 86 -1.16 16.00 -4.04
CA LYS A 86 -1.62 17.40 -3.96
C LYS A 86 -2.87 17.58 -3.09
N GLU A 87 -3.81 16.63 -3.14
CA GLU A 87 -4.99 16.66 -2.28
C GLU A 87 -4.59 16.52 -0.81
N ILE A 88 -3.68 15.59 -0.49
CA ILE A 88 -3.15 15.40 0.88
C ILE A 88 -2.45 16.68 1.36
N ASP A 89 -1.59 17.27 0.55
CA ASP A 89 -0.87 18.53 0.85
C ASP A 89 -1.83 19.70 1.11
N SER A 90 -2.99 19.72 0.46
CA SER A 90 -4.02 20.76 0.69
C SER A 90 -4.86 20.53 1.95
N MET A 91 -4.82 19.33 2.54
CA MET A 91 -5.58 18.95 3.74
C MET A 91 -4.77 19.03 5.03
N GLU A 92 -3.46 19.29 4.93
CA GLU A 92 -2.51 19.44 6.04
C GLU A 92 -2.16 20.91 6.27
#